data_AF-A0A3M4T7W8-F1
#
_entry.id   AF-A0A3M4T7W8-F1
#
_cell.length_a   1.000
_cell.length_b   1.000
_cell.length_c   1.000
_cell.angle_alpha   90.00
_cell.angle_beta   90.00
_cell.angle_gamma   90.00
#
_symmetry.space_group_name_H-M   'P 1'
#
loop_
_entity.id
_entity.type
_entity.pdbx_description
1 polymer ?
#
loop_
_entity_poly.entity_id
_entity_poly.type
_entity_poly.pdbx_seq_one_letter_code
_entity_poly.pdbx_strand_id
1 'polypeptide(L)'
;MVVASVDEELASPPWRAAVVAGFSTASGRASPVISKAIWRWAERSQDAFTAALNILPNDAAVEQRLAEEVPRKLHMTNPTALLPLLLEKRFLVTHGAVLAATLAPLDAIDQQLKEDKDPHHSAGLRSALRYASSSQTMECALVHRDSRLIELCAELAITNSEILSNIHGEDITEQKVWCAAIFKDSSLWNAPINASGARNNFFAQLVRGLPADTDLLGALAQTPLADLSAHPDRAQLWSLLTGPELDLYLEATATGWLEIAARGALMACPEAPLERAIISSPSLRLVLERSSVTVDARLAIVHALSTFPEEMFITWLKGLLRGTRALSYADSEQLGKLVAYRRWENAAKYLSEQLAGCRTDVMPGLRLCADLLGLFTRWKLGISKPSVAEKWDAFEKEAQDLYPSGPDASELWSRAGGKNADLPGLLQTGATRWHTAINSIRYGGRPNARELLAVMCRDFPLNEQLRLYASDPDILVRR
;
A
#
# COMPACT_ATOMS: atom_id res chain seq x y z
N MET A 1 2.45 -56.29 44.88
CA MET A 1 3.88 -55.91 44.85
C MET A 1 4.07 -54.43 45.11
N VAL A 2 3.60 -53.53 44.24
CA VAL A 2 3.84 -52.07 44.41
C VAL A 2 3.13 -51.50 45.66
N VAL A 3 1.88 -51.90 45.92
CA VAL A 3 1.18 -51.54 47.19
C VAL A 3 1.98 -52.02 48.41
N ALA A 4 2.37 -53.30 48.43
CA ALA A 4 3.18 -53.85 49.52
C ALA A 4 4.58 -53.21 49.66
N SER A 5 5.09 -52.53 48.62
CA SER A 5 6.41 -51.87 48.71
C SER A 5 6.39 -50.56 49.49
N VAL A 6 5.22 -49.96 49.68
CA VAL A 6 5.03 -48.74 50.48
C VAL A 6 4.33 -49.01 51.82
N ASP A 7 3.96 -50.27 52.09
CA ASP A 7 3.26 -50.70 53.30
C ASP A 7 4.23 -51.40 54.26
N GLU A 8 4.37 -50.86 55.47
CA GLU A 8 5.32 -51.34 56.47
C GLU A 8 4.91 -52.67 57.11
N GLU A 9 3.62 -53.02 57.07
CA GLU A 9 3.06 -54.23 57.65
C GLU A 9 3.12 -55.41 56.66
N LEU A 10 3.13 -55.13 55.35
CA LEU A 10 3.09 -56.15 54.31
C LEU A 10 4.46 -56.66 53.83
N ALA A 11 5.56 -55.92 54.07
CA ALA A 11 6.89 -56.33 53.59
C ALA A 11 8.07 -55.81 54.42
N SER A 12 9.17 -56.59 54.45
CA SER A 12 10.37 -56.24 55.20
C SER A 12 11.11 -55.02 54.61
N PRO A 13 11.78 -54.19 55.43
CA PRO A 13 12.47 -52.99 54.96
C PRO A 13 13.48 -53.20 53.81
N PRO A 14 14.31 -54.26 53.80
CA PRO A 14 15.25 -54.49 52.69
C PRO A 14 14.54 -54.79 51.36
N TRP A 15 13.41 -55.51 51.41
CA TRP A 15 12.63 -55.81 50.22
C TRP A 15 11.95 -54.53 49.69
N ARG A 16 11.35 -53.72 50.57
CA ARG A 16 10.75 -52.43 50.21
C ARG A 16 11.77 -51.52 49.52
N ALA A 17 12.95 -51.36 50.12
CA ALA A 17 14.03 -50.54 49.56
C ALA A 17 14.48 -51.04 48.16
N ALA A 18 14.60 -52.35 47.97
CA ALA A 18 14.98 -52.93 46.68
C ALA A 18 13.91 -52.69 45.59
N VAL A 19 12.63 -52.80 45.93
CA VAL A 19 11.52 -52.53 44.99
C VAL A 19 11.45 -51.05 44.64
N VAL A 20 11.55 -50.15 45.62
CA VAL A 20 11.57 -48.69 45.41
C VAL A 20 12.75 -48.29 44.51
N ALA A 21 13.96 -48.76 44.81
CA ALA A 21 15.15 -48.45 44.04
C ALA A 21 15.08 -49.02 42.61
N GLY A 22 14.62 -50.26 42.47
CA GLY A 22 14.45 -50.91 41.17
C GLY A 22 13.40 -50.21 40.30
N PHE A 23 12.27 -49.84 40.88
CA PHE A 23 11.19 -49.14 40.18
C PHE A 23 11.60 -47.72 39.78
N SER A 24 12.22 -46.98 40.70
CA SER A 24 12.77 -45.64 40.42
C SER A 24 13.80 -45.69 39.29
N THR A 25 14.76 -46.63 39.36
CA THR A 25 15.76 -46.83 38.29
C THR A 25 15.10 -47.20 36.96
N ALA A 26 14.09 -48.08 36.97
CA ALA A 26 13.40 -48.49 35.76
C ALA A 26 12.58 -47.33 35.14
N SER A 27 11.96 -46.48 35.96
CA SER A 27 11.23 -45.29 35.51
C SER A 27 12.13 -44.19 34.90
N GLY A 28 13.40 -44.15 35.32
CA GLY A 28 14.41 -43.27 34.74
C GLY A 28 14.94 -43.73 33.38
N ARG A 29 14.69 -44.98 32.98
CA ARG A 29 15.07 -45.47 31.64
C ARG A 29 14.11 -44.93 30.59
N ALA A 30 14.61 -44.72 29.37
CA ALA A 30 13.82 -44.26 28.22
C ALA A 30 12.76 -45.26 27.72
N SER A 31 12.46 -46.33 28.47
CA SER A 31 11.51 -47.36 28.07
C SER A 31 10.10 -47.02 28.56
N PRO A 32 9.05 -47.10 27.71
CA PRO A 32 7.68 -46.81 28.10
C PRO A 32 7.03 -47.92 28.96
N VAL A 33 7.73 -49.05 29.15
CA VAL A 33 7.16 -50.24 29.80
C VAL A 33 6.65 -49.95 31.21
N ILE A 34 7.38 -49.16 31.98
CA ILE A 34 6.98 -48.80 33.34
C ILE A 34 5.77 -47.85 33.33
N SER A 35 5.79 -46.80 32.52
CA SER A 35 4.65 -45.89 32.37
C SER A 35 3.37 -46.61 31.93
N LYS A 36 3.47 -47.54 30.97
CA LYS A 36 2.36 -48.42 30.56
C LYS A 36 1.86 -49.31 31.71
N ALA A 37 2.78 -49.85 32.52
CA ALA A 37 2.41 -50.68 33.67
C ALA A 37 1.67 -49.86 34.73
N ILE A 38 2.10 -48.62 34.99
CA ILE A 38 1.46 -47.71 35.94
C ILE A 38 0.01 -47.44 35.54
N TRP A 39 -0.26 -47.13 34.26
CA TRP A 39 -1.63 -46.91 33.81
C TRP A 39 -2.51 -48.17 33.86
N ARG A 40 -1.94 -49.34 33.57
CA ARG A 40 -2.65 -50.62 33.78
C ARG A 40 -2.97 -50.89 35.25
N TRP A 41 -2.14 -50.41 36.17
CA TRP A 41 -2.43 -50.51 37.60
C TRP A 41 -3.49 -49.50 38.02
N ALA A 42 -3.48 -48.28 37.48
CA ALA A 42 -4.52 -47.29 37.70
C ALA A 42 -5.90 -47.89 37.41
N GLU A 43 -6.08 -48.55 36.26
CA GLU A 43 -7.35 -49.17 35.88
C GLU A 43 -7.85 -50.27 36.82
N ARG A 44 -6.98 -50.83 37.67
CA ARG A 44 -7.30 -51.95 38.57
C ARG A 44 -7.32 -51.57 40.05
N SER A 45 -6.51 -50.61 40.47
CA SER A 45 -6.30 -50.26 41.87
C SER A 45 -5.73 -48.84 42.01
N GLN A 46 -6.50 -47.96 42.64
CA GLN A 46 -6.06 -46.61 42.98
C GLN A 46 -4.87 -46.61 43.94
N ASP A 47 -4.84 -47.54 44.90
CA ASP A 47 -3.72 -47.68 45.84
C ASP A 47 -2.42 -48.06 45.13
N ALA A 48 -2.51 -48.94 44.12
CA ALA A 48 -1.36 -49.34 43.33
C ALA A 48 -0.80 -48.16 42.49
N PHE A 49 -1.68 -47.33 41.94
CA PHE A 49 -1.26 -46.11 41.25
C PHE A 49 -0.62 -45.10 42.20
N THR A 50 -1.25 -44.86 43.34
CA THR A 50 -0.74 -43.93 44.38
C THR A 50 0.64 -44.36 44.87
N ALA A 51 0.81 -45.65 45.17
CA ALA A 51 2.09 -46.23 45.55
C ALA A 51 3.14 -46.06 44.43
N ALA A 52 2.79 -46.33 43.18
CA ALA A 52 3.70 -46.17 42.05
C ALA A 52 4.13 -44.70 41.85
N LEU A 53 3.17 -43.78 41.89
CA LEU A 53 3.40 -42.35 41.72
C LEU A 53 4.31 -41.78 42.82
N ASN A 54 4.13 -42.23 44.06
CA ASN A 54 4.97 -41.82 45.18
C ASN A 54 6.44 -42.23 44.99
N ILE A 55 6.69 -43.38 44.38
CA ILE A 55 8.05 -43.88 44.09
C ILE A 55 8.71 -43.15 42.91
N LEU A 56 7.93 -42.64 41.95
CA LEU A 56 8.48 -41.97 40.76
C LEU A 56 9.35 -40.76 41.14
N PRO A 57 10.53 -40.60 40.51
CA PRO A 57 11.33 -39.39 40.61
C PRO A 57 10.52 -38.16 40.16
N ASN A 58 10.68 -37.04 40.87
CA ASN A 58 10.11 -35.76 40.43
C ASN A 58 11.01 -35.14 39.35
N ASP A 59 10.92 -35.69 38.14
CA ASP A 59 11.72 -35.34 36.99
C ASP A 59 10.82 -35.12 35.77
N ALA A 60 11.08 -34.05 35.01
CA ALA A 60 10.25 -33.66 33.87
C ALA A 60 10.22 -34.71 32.75
N ALA A 61 11.33 -35.45 32.54
CA ALA A 61 11.36 -36.49 31.52
C ALA A 61 10.57 -37.73 31.97
N VAL A 62 10.60 -38.07 33.27
CA VAL A 62 9.75 -39.12 33.85
C VAL A 62 8.27 -38.76 33.70
N GLU A 63 7.91 -37.53 34.05
CA GLU A 63 6.55 -37.03 33.89
C GLU A 63 6.09 -37.10 32.44
N GLN A 64 6.88 -36.58 31.50
CA GLN A 64 6.55 -36.58 30.07
C GLN A 64 6.27 -37.99 29.56
N ARG A 65 7.11 -38.97 29.92
CA ARG A 65 6.89 -40.38 29.56
C ARG A 65 5.64 -40.97 30.20
N LEU A 66 5.31 -40.55 31.41
CA LEU A 66 4.08 -40.98 32.07
C LEU A 66 2.86 -40.40 31.33
N ALA A 67 2.89 -39.11 30.99
CA ALA A 67 1.83 -38.42 30.26
C ALA A 67 1.59 -39.03 28.86
N GLU A 68 2.65 -39.31 28.09
CA GLU A 68 2.56 -39.89 26.75
C GLU A 68 1.79 -41.22 26.73
N GLU A 69 1.97 -42.03 27.77
CA GLU A 69 1.38 -43.36 27.90
C GLU A 69 -0.02 -43.38 28.53
N VAL A 70 -0.61 -42.22 28.84
CA VAL A 70 -2.01 -42.13 29.27
C VAL A 70 -2.93 -42.68 28.15
N PRO A 71 -3.77 -43.69 28.44
CA PRO A 71 -4.73 -44.21 27.48
C PRO A 71 -5.69 -43.14 26.97
N ARG A 72 -6.19 -43.29 25.73
CA ARG A 72 -7.18 -42.36 25.16
C ARG A 72 -8.49 -42.31 25.95
N LYS A 73 -8.84 -43.40 26.63
CA LYS A 73 -9.98 -43.48 27.53
C LYS A 73 -9.56 -44.29 28.75
N LEU A 74 -9.74 -43.73 29.93
CA LEU A 74 -9.46 -44.41 31.19
C LEU A 74 -10.70 -45.16 31.67
N HIS A 75 -10.59 -46.48 31.77
CA HIS A 75 -11.68 -47.35 32.22
C HIS A 75 -11.66 -47.53 33.74
N MET A 76 -11.94 -46.45 34.47
CA MET A 76 -11.96 -46.44 35.94
C MET A 76 -13.27 -45.90 36.48
N THR A 77 -13.68 -46.36 37.66
CA THR A 77 -14.91 -45.90 38.33
C THR A 77 -14.86 -44.42 38.72
N ASN A 78 -13.68 -43.92 39.09
CA ASN A 78 -13.47 -42.51 39.47
C ASN A 78 -12.11 -41.99 38.97
N PRO A 79 -11.99 -41.64 37.67
CA PRO A 79 -10.74 -41.13 37.11
C PRO A 79 -10.27 -39.81 37.75
N THR A 80 -11.20 -38.98 38.22
CA THR A 80 -10.91 -37.69 38.87
C THR A 80 -10.17 -37.84 40.20
N ALA A 81 -10.23 -39.02 40.84
CA ALA A 81 -9.48 -39.29 42.07
C ALA A 81 -7.95 -39.30 41.86
N LEU A 82 -7.48 -39.39 40.61
CA LEU A 82 -6.05 -39.36 40.28
C LEU A 82 -5.47 -37.94 40.23
N LEU A 83 -6.31 -36.93 39.98
CA LEU A 83 -5.87 -35.56 39.72
C LEU A 83 -5.14 -34.93 40.92
N PRO A 84 -5.66 -35.01 42.17
CA PRO A 84 -4.96 -34.41 43.32
C PRO A 84 -3.57 -35.01 43.54
N LEU A 85 -3.42 -36.33 43.31
CA LEU A 85 -2.14 -37.03 43.47
C LEU A 85 -1.08 -36.51 42.48
N LEU A 86 -1.50 -36.22 41.24
CA LEU A 86 -0.62 -35.65 40.22
C LEU A 86 -0.22 -34.21 40.57
N LEU A 87 -1.14 -33.42 41.12
CA LEU A 87 -0.88 -32.05 41.56
C LEU A 87 0.08 -31.99 42.75
N GLU A 88 -0.01 -32.93 43.71
CA GLU A 88 0.95 -33.05 44.82
C GLU A 88 2.39 -33.24 44.32
N LYS A 89 2.57 -34.01 43.24
CA LYS A 89 3.86 -34.20 42.56
C LYS A 89 4.22 -33.08 41.57
N ARG A 90 3.31 -32.12 41.35
CA ARG A 90 3.40 -31.07 40.31
C ARG A 90 3.52 -31.62 38.89
N PHE A 91 2.96 -32.80 38.63
CA PHE A 91 2.96 -33.43 37.32
C PHE A 91 1.83 -32.86 36.43
N LEU A 92 1.97 -31.59 36.02
CA LEU A 92 0.97 -30.84 35.25
C LEU A 92 0.73 -31.36 33.82
N VAL A 93 1.75 -31.90 33.15
CA VAL A 93 1.64 -32.54 31.83
C VAL A 93 0.86 -33.84 31.92
N THR A 94 1.14 -34.64 32.96
CA THR A 94 0.37 -35.87 33.20
C THR A 94 -1.06 -35.56 33.62
N HIS A 95 -1.24 -34.55 34.46
CA HIS A 95 -2.56 -34.04 34.85
C HIS A 95 -3.41 -33.67 33.62
N GLY A 96 -2.84 -32.88 32.69
CA GLY A 96 -3.48 -32.55 31.42
C GLY A 96 -3.86 -33.79 30.60
N ALA A 97 -2.96 -34.77 30.48
CA ALA A 97 -3.26 -36.01 29.74
C ALA A 97 -4.42 -36.81 30.35
N VAL A 98 -4.51 -36.88 31.69
CA VAL A 98 -5.63 -37.54 32.38
C VAL A 98 -6.94 -36.78 32.15
N LEU A 99 -6.92 -35.44 32.18
CA LEU A 99 -8.08 -34.63 31.84
C LEU A 99 -8.54 -34.89 30.39
N ALA A 100 -7.62 -34.94 29.42
CA ALA A 100 -7.93 -35.25 28.03
C ALA A 100 -8.58 -36.63 27.83
N ALA A 101 -8.24 -37.61 28.67
CA ALA A 101 -8.79 -38.95 28.61
C ALA A 101 -10.16 -39.11 29.30
N THR A 102 -10.60 -38.09 30.05
CA THR A 102 -11.75 -38.19 30.96
C THR A 102 -12.82 -37.13 30.72
N LEU A 103 -12.47 -35.98 30.12
CA LEU A 103 -13.34 -34.84 29.90
C LEU A 103 -13.36 -34.43 28.42
N ALA A 104 -14.35 -33.60 28.06
CA ALA A 104 -14.34 -32.90 26.77
C ALA A 104 -13.21 -31.83 26.75
N PRO A 105 -12.68 -31.43 25.57
CA PRO A 105 -11.55 -30.51 25.49
C PRO A 105 -11.72 -29.19 26.24
N LEU A 106 -12.90 -28.56 26.17
CA LEU A 106 -13.19 -27.33 26.91
C LEU A 106 -13.09 -27.52 28.43
N ASP A 107 -13.74 -28.56 28.96
CA ASP A 107 -13.71 -28.87 30.39
C ASP A 107 -12.29 -29.27 30.85
N ALA A 108 -11.55 -29.99 30.01
CA ALA A 108 -10.16 -30.36 30.28
C ALA A 108 -9.26 -29.12 30.37
N ILE A 109 -9.40 -28.17 29.44
CA ILE A 109 -8.66 -26.91 29.48
C ILE A 109 -9.08 -26.06 30.70
N ASP A 110 -10.37 -25.94 30.99
CA ASP A 110 -10.87 -25.19 32.15
C ASP A 110 -10.24 -25.70 33.46
N GLN A 111 -10.20 -27.02 33.64
CA GLN A 111 -9.57 -27.63 34.81
C GLN A 111 -8.05 -27.47 34.81
N GLN A 112 -7.38 -27.64 33.66
CA GLN A 112 -5.93 -27.46 33.58
C GLN A 112 -5.54 -26.01 33.91
N LEU A 113 -6.27 -25.03 33.40
CA LEU A 113 -6.02 -23.61 33.64
C LEU A 113 -6.25 -23.20 35.10
N LYS A 114 -7.04 -23.93 35.89
CA LYS A 114 -7.19 -23.68 37.33
C LYS A 114 -5.91 -23.96 38.10
N GLU A 115 -5.13 -24.94 37.66
CA GLU A 115 -3.92 -25.39 38.34
C GLU A 115 -2.64 -24.83 37.70
N ASP A 116 -2.59 -24.81 36.36
CA ASP A 116 -1.44 -24.38 35.57
C ASP A 116 -1.52 -22.86 35.27
N LYS A 117 -1.04 -22.06 36.23
CA LYS A 117 -1.06 -20.59 36.18
C LYS A 117 0.19 -19.95 35.57
N ASP A 118 1.22 -20.74 35.26
CA ASP A 118 2.47 -20.21 34.71
C ASP A 118 2.28 -19.83 33.23
N PRO A 119 2.40 -18.54 32.85
CA PRO A 119 2.21 -18.10 31.47
C PRO A 119 3.24 -18.68 30.49
N HIS A 120 4.37 -19.20 30.97
CA HIS A 120 5.41 -19.81 30.15
C HIS A 120 5.33 -21.34 30.09
N HIS A 121 4.40 -21.95 30.83
CA HIS A 121 4.20 -23.39 30.82
C HIS A 121 2.97 -23.76 29.99
N SER A 122 3.19 -24.29 28.77
CA SER A 122 2.13 -24.73 27.84
C SER A 122 2.06 -26.24 27.66
N ALA A 123 3.01 -27.00 28.22
CA ALA A 123 3.07 -28.45 28.05
C ALA A 123 1.84 -29.16 28.64
N GLY A 124 1.36 -28.70 29.79
CA GLY A 124 0.12 -29.17 30.42
C GLY A 124 -1.11 -28.98 29.53
N LEU A 125 -1.28 -27.77 28.99
CA LEU A 125 -2.38 -27.43 28.08
C LEU A 125 -2.32 -28.23 26.77
N ARG A 126 -1.12 -28.39 26.19
CA ARG A 126 -0.91 -29.23 25.00
C ARG A 126 -1.31 -30.68 25.27
N SER A 127 -0.98 -31.19 26.45
CA SER A 127 -1.35 -32.53 26.90
C SER A 127 -2.87 -32.68 27.08
N ALA A 128 -3.54 -31.66 27.64
CA ALA A 128 -4.99 -31.60 27.78
C ALA A 128 -5.74 -31.55 26.44
N LEU A 129 -5.11 -30.99 25.40
CA LEU A 129 -5.66 -30.90 24.04
C LEU A 129 -5.27 -32.06 23.12
N ARG A 130 -4.52 -33.07 23.60
CA ARG A 130 -3.92 -34.11 22.74
C ARG A 130 -4.91 -34.92 21.89
N TYR A 131 -6.19 -34.92 22.25
CA TYR A 131 -7.27 -35.59 21.51
C TYR A 131 -8.32 -34.63 20.95
N ALA A 132 -8.13 -33.32 21.12
CA ALA A 132 -9.00 -32.31 20.55
C ALA A 132 -8.79 -32.21 19.02
N SER A 133 -9.87 -31.97 18.30
CA SER A 133 -9.79 -31.54 16.90
C SER A 133 -9.33 -30.08 16.81
N SER A 134 -8.86 -29.66 15.63
CA SER A 134 -8.43 -28.27 15.41
C SER A 134 -9.54 -27.25 15.74
N SER A 135 -10.80 -27.54 15.40
CA SER A 135 -11.93 -26.68 15.75
C SER A 135 -12.16 -26.60 17.26
N GLN A 136 -12.03 -27.70 17.99
CA GLN A 136 -12.14 -27.72 19.46
C GLN A 136 -10.97 -26.98 20.12
N THR A 137 -9.76 -27.07 19.58
CA THR A 137 -8.61 -26.30 20.08
C THR A 137 -8.82 -24.80 19.89
N MET A 138 -9.32 -24.39 18.72
CA MET A 138 -9.70 -23.00 18.47
C MET A 138 -10.81 -22.54 19.42
N GLU A 139 -11.85 -23.36 19.61
CA GLU A 139 -12.94 -23.09 20.56
C GLU A 139 -12.40 -22.86 21.99
N CYS A 140 -11.45 -23.69 22.44
CA CYS A 140 -10.80 -23.50 23.74
C CYS A 140 -10.06 -22.15 23.84
N ALA A 141 -9.34 -21.75 22.78
CA ALA A 141 -8.67 -20.45 22.75
C ALA A 141 -9.67 -19.29 22.84
N LEU A 142 -10.77 -19.35 22.09
CA LEU A 142 -11.80 -18.30 22.06
C LEU A 142 -12.54 -18.17 23.41
N VAL A 143 -12.89 -19.29 24.04
CA VAL A 143 -13.60 -19.30 25.33
C VAL A 143 -12.70 -18.79 26.47
N HIS A 144 -11.47 -19.30 26.57
CA HIS A 144 -10.60 -19.02 27.71
C HIS A 144 -9.71 -17.80 27.54
N ARG A 145 -9.44 -17.37 26.29
CA ARG A 145 -8.64 -16.18 25.95
C ARG A 145 -7.23 -16.18 26.57
N ASP A 146 -6.69 -17.36 26.86
CA ASP A 146 -5.33 -17.54 27.40
C ASP A 146 -4.29 -17.47 26.28
N SER A 147 -3.22 -16.69 26.47
CA SER A 147 -2.18 -16.48 25.45
C SER A 147 -1.46 -17.77 25.05
N ARG A 148 -1.35 -18.74 25.95
CA ARG A 148 -0.73 -20.04 25.64
C ARG A 148 -1.59 -20.84 24.66
N LEU A 149 -2.92 -20.74 24.76
CA LEU A 149 -3.84 -21.40 23.83
C LEU A 149 -3.81 -20.74 22.45
N ILE A 150 -3.64 -19.41 22.41
CA ILE A 150 -3.44 -18.65 21.16
C ILE A 150 -2.18 -19.16 20.44
N GLU A 151 -1.06 -19.25 21.16
CA GLU A 151 0.20 -19.78 20.61
C GLU A 151 0.07 -21.23 20.13
N LEU A 152 -0.63 -22.10 20.89
CA LEU A 152 -0.88 -23.47 20.47
C LEU A 152 -1.72 -23.55 19.19
N CYS A 153 -2.73 -22.68 19.03
CA CYS A 153 -3.51 -22.60 17.78
C CYS A 153 -2.64 -22.16 16.61
N ALA A 154 -1.78 -21.16 16.81
CA ALA A 154 -0.85 -20.68 15.80
C ALA A 154 0.19 -21.73 15.40
N GLU A 155 0.72 -22.51 16.35
CA GLU A 155 1.61 -23.64 16.08
C GLU A 155 0.90 -24.73 15.27
N LEU A 156 -0.35 -25.06 15.62
CA LEU A 156 -1.14 -26.05 14.87
C LEU A 156 -1.43 -25.59 13.45
N ALA A 157 -1.64 -24.28 13.23
CA ALA A 157 -1.92 -23.72 11.91
C ALA A 157 -0.82 -23.97 10.87
N ILE A 158 0.44 -24.13 11.30
CA ILE A 158 1.58 -24.47 10.40
C ILE A 158 1.36 -25.82 9.72
N THR A 159 0.78 -26.79 10.44
CA THR A 159 0.56 -28.16 9.93
C THR A 159 -0.87 -28.39 9.47
N ASN A 160 -1.83 -27.62 10.00
CA ASN A 160 -3.22 -27.65 9.62
C ASN A 160 -3.81 -26.23 9.55
N SER A 161 -3.66 -25.57 8.40
CA SER A 161 -4.15 -24.20 8.19
C SER A 161 -5.67 -24.06 8.28
N GLU A 162 -6.44 -25.16 8.13
CA GLU A 162 -7.90 -25.15 8.24
C GLU A 162 -8.40 -24.70 9.62
N ILE A 163 -7.57 -24.75 10.66
CA ILE A 163 -7.93 -24.20 11.98
C ILE A 163 -8.28 -22.71 11.92
N LEU A 164 -7.72 -21.96 10.97
CA LEU A 164 -7.95 -20.53 10.78
C LEU A 164 -9.11 -20.22 9.83
N SER A 165 -9.74 -21.23 9.23
CA SER A 165 -10.74 -21.08 8.17
C SER A 165 -11.94 -20.20 8.55
N ASN A 166 -12.36 -20.26 9.81
CA ASN A 166 -13.51 -19.54 10.36
C ASN A 166 -13.16 -18.21 11.03
N ILE A 167 -11.94 -17.70 10.84
CA ILE A 167 -11.59 -16.37 11.34
C ILE A 167 -12.34 -15.31 10.55
N HIS A 168 -13.12 -14.50 11.25
CA HIS A 168 -13.92 -13.43 10.67
C HIS A 168 -13.36 -12.03 10.95
N GLY A 169 -12.34 -11.93 11.82
CA GLY A 169 -11.66 -10.67 12.14
C GLY A 169 -12.45 -9.75 13.06
N GLU A 170 -13.54 -10.22 13.67
CA GLU A 170 -14.37 -9.45 14.60
C GLU A 170 -14.01 -9.68 16.07
N ASP A 171 -13.66 -10.91 16.43
CA ASP A 171 -13.25 -11.26 17.79
C ASP A 171 -11.75 -11.03 18.00
N ILE A 172 -11.38 -10.40 19.11
CA ILE A 172 -9.98 -10.04 19.40
C ILE A 172 -9.10 -11.27 19.61
N THR A 173 -9.64 -12.39 20.08
CA THR A 173 -8.89 -13.62 20.24
C THR A 173 -8.67 -14.31 18.89
N GLU A 174 -9.65 -14.30 17.98
CA GLU A 174 -9.44 -14.71 16.58
C GLU A 174 -8.32 -13.89 15.93
N GLN A 175 -8.35 -12.57 16.09
CA GLN A 175 -7.34 -11.66 15.57
C GLN A 175 -5.94 -12.01 16.07
N LYS A 176 -5.78 -12.27 17.37
CA LYS A 176 -4.52 -12.69 17.99
C LYS A 176 -4.03 -14.05 17.49
N VAL A 177 -4.93 -15.02 17.31
CA VAL A 177 -4.57 -16.32 16.73
C VAL A 177 -4.06 -16.15 15.31
N TRP A 178 -4.74 -15.34 14.50
CA TRP A 178 -4.32 -15.05 13.13
C TRP A 178 -2.97 -14.32 13.09
N CYS A 179 -2.79 -13.32 13.94
CA CYS A 179 -1.56 -12.56 14.09
C CYS A 179 -0.38 -13.49 14.43
N ALA A 180 -0.52 -14.30 15.48
CA ALA A 180 0.51 -15.25 15.91
C ALA A 180 0.82 -16.28 14.81
N ALA A 181 -0.18 -16.72 14.04
CA ALA A 181 0.03 -17.63 12.92
C ALA A 181 0.85 -16.98 11.79
N ILE A 182 0.51 -15.75 11.39
CA ILE A 182 1.27 -15.00 10.36
C ILE A 182 2.72 -14.78 10.80
N PHE A 183 2.96 -14.47 12.08
CA PHE A 183 4.32 -14.30 12.60
C PHE A 183 5.15 -15.59 12.55
N LYS A 184 4.53 -16.75 12.75
CA LYS A 184 5.21 -18.05 12.64
C LYS A 184 5.44 -18.46 11.19
N ASP A 185 4.45 -18.26 10.33
CA ASP A 185 4.55 -18.51 8.89
C ASP A 185 3.74 -17.47 8.12
N SER A 186 4.46 -16.57 7.45
CA SER A 186 3.85 -15.48 6.68
C SER A 186 2.86 -15.96 5.63
N SER A 187 2.98 -17.19 5.11
CA SER A 187 2.05 -17.75 4.11
C SER A 187 0.63 -17.96 4.63
N LEU A 188 0.44 -18.00 5.96
CA LEU A 188 -0.87 -18.19 6.61
C LEU A 188 -1.76 -16.94 6.57
N TRP A 189 -1.32 -15.84 5.95
CA TRP A 189 -2.15 -14.65 5.74
C TRP A 189 -3.45 -14.96 4.99
N ASN A 190 -3.46 -15.96 4.10
CA ASN A 190 -4.63 -16.35 3.30
C ASN A 190 -5.39 -17.57 3.86
N ALA A 191 -5.06 -18.03 5.07
CA ALA A 191 -5.67 -19.21 5.67
C ALA A 191 -7.18 -19.05 6.00
N PRO A 192 -7.68 -17.87 6.43
CA PRO A 192 -9.12 -17.65 6.53
C PRO A 192 -9.81 -17.80 5.16
N ILE A 193 -10.97 -18.45 5.12
CA ILE A 193 -11.71 -18.71 3.85
C ILE A 193 -11.94 -17.42 3.05
N ASN A 194 -12.19 -16.32 3.77
CA ASN A 194 -12.31 -14.99 3.19
C ASN A 194 -11.36 -14.00 3.90
N ALA A 195 -10.05 -14.16 3.69
CA ALA A 195 -9.02 -13.34 4.32
C ALA A 195 -9.20 -11.83 4.07
N SER A 196 -9.62 -11.43 2.86
CA SER A 196 -9.95 -10.02 2.57
C SER A 196 -11.16 -9.52 3.35
N GLY A 197 -12.20 -10.36 3.50
CA GLY A 197 -13.36 -10.05 4.34
C GLY A 197 -12.98 -9.93 5.82
N ALA A 198 -12.19 -10.87 6.34
CA ALA A 198 -11.70 -10.83 7.72
C ALA A 198 -10.86 -9.59 8.01
N ARG A 199 -9.96 -9.21 7.08
CA ARG A 199 -9.22 -7.96 7.13
C ARG A 199 -10.14 -6.74 7.15
N ASN A 200 -11.14 -6.69 6.27
CA ASN A 200 -12.06 -5.55 6.19
C ASN A 200 -12.89 -5.42 7.48
N ASN A 201 -13.33 -6.54 8.07
CA ASN A 201 -14.00 -6.56 9.36
C ASN A 201 -13.10 -6.02 10.47
N PHE A 202 -11.84 -6.47 10.52
CA PHE A 202 -10.84 -5.94 11.45
C PHE A 202 -10.66 -4.41 11.32
N PHE A 203 -10.52 -3.90 10.09
CA PHE A 203 -10.44 -2.47 9.86
C PHE A 203 -11.72 -1.72 10.24
N ALA A 204 -12.89 -2.32 10.02
CA ALA A 204 -14.15 -1.72 10.46
C ALA A 204 -14.25 -1.62 11.99
N GLN A 205 -13.69 -2.58 12.75
CA GLN A 205 -13.59 -2.50 14.20
C GLN A 205 -12.70 -1.32 14.63
N LEU A 206 -11.52 -1.16 13.99
CA LEU A 206 -10.61 -0.04 14.24
C LEU A 206 -11.28 1.33 13.97
N VAL A 207 -11.98 1.46 12.84
CA VAL A 207 -12.72 2.70 12.49
C VAL A 207 -13.80 3.02 13.52
N ARG A 208 -14.46 2.00 14.09
CA ARG A 208 -15.48 2.16 15.13
C ARG A 208 -14.90 2.40 16.53
N GLY A 209 -13.58 2.35 16.69
CA GLY A 209 -12.92 2.44 18.00
C GLY A 209 -13.22 1.24 18.91
N LEU A 210 -13.54 0.08 18.34
CA LEU A 210 -13.79 -1.15 19.07
C LEU A 210 -12.47 -1.86 19.40
N PRO A 211 -12.43 -2.73 20.44
CA PRO A 211 -11.23 -3.46 20.79
C PRO A 211 -10.70 -4.28 19.60
N ALA A 212 -9.44 -4.05 19.23
CA ALA A 212 -8.78 -4.71 18.13
C ALA A 212 -7.32 -5.01 18.48
N ASP A 213 -6.78 -6.10 17.95
CA ASP A 213 -5.39 -6.49 18.14
C ASP A 213 -4.47 -5.65 17.25
N THR A 214 -3.75 -4.70 17.83
CA THR A 214 -2.88 -3.78 17.07
C THR A 214 -1.70 -4.50 16.44
N ASP A 215 -1.25 -5.61 17.00
CA ASP A 215 -0.14 -6.39 16.45
C ASP A 215 -0.51 -7.04 15.11
N LEU A 216 -1.80 -7.34 14.90
CA LEU A 216 -2.33 -7.80 13.62
C LEU A 216 -2.15 -6.75 12.50
N LEU A 217 -2.16 -5.44 12.82
CA LEU A 217 -1.87 -4.40 11.81
C LEU A 217 -0.49 -4.58 11.19
N GLY A 218 0.52 -4.77 12.04
CA GLY A 218 1.90 -4.96 11.63
C GLY A 218 2.10 -6.29 10.88
N ALA A 219 1.45 -7.36 11.35
CA ALA A 219 1.48 -8.65 10.68
C ALA A 219 0.88 -8.57 9.26
N LEU A 220 -0.28 -7.96 9.11
CA LEU A 220 -0.96 -7.82 7.81
C LEU A 220 -0.23 -6.87 6.86
N ALA A 221 0.46 -5.85 7.37
CA ALA A 221 1.24 -4.89 6.58
C ALA A 221 2.34 -5.56 5.73
N GLN A 222 2.80 -6.74 6.14
CA GLN A 222 3.85 -7.52 5.47
C GLN A 222 3.30 -8.54 4.45
N THR A 223 1.99 -8.51 4.18
CA THR A 223 1.30 -9.51 3.36
C THR A 223 0.59 -8.83 2.19
N PRO A 224 0.12 -9.59 1.18
CA PRO A 224 -0.71 -9.04 0.10
C PRO A 224 -2.00 -8.34 0.57
N LEU A 225 -2.45 -8.62 1.80
CA LEU A 225 -3.60 -7.93 2.41
C LEU A 225 -3.32 -6.46 2.76
N ALA A 226 -2.06 -6.02 2.72
CA ALA A 226 -1.69 -4.61 2.87
C ALA A 226 -2.20 -3.72 1.73
N ASP A 227 -2.52 -4.30 0.56
CA ASP A 227 -3.14 -3.53 -0.52
C ASP A 227 -4.62 -3.21 -0.21
N LEU A 228 -4.88 -1.93 0.06
CA LEU A 228 -6.20 -1.38 0.33
C LEU A 228 -6.84 -0.71 -0.90
N SER A 229 -6.33 -0.97 -2.11
CA SER A 229 -6.83 -0.37 -3.35
C SER A 229 -8.33 -0.59 -3.56
N ALA A 230 -8.84 -1.76 -3.17
CA ALA A 230 -10.24 -2.15 -3.24
C ALA A 230 -11.05 -1.83 -1.95
N HIS A 231 -10.44 -1.26 -0.91
CA HIS A 231 -11.13 -0.98 0.35
C HIS A 231 -11.96 0.32 0.25
N PRO A 232 -13.28 0.32 0.54
CA PRO A 232 -14.14 1.49 0.35
C PRO A 232 -13.80 2.64 1.31
N ASP A 233 -13.50 2.36 2.58
CA ASP A 233 -13.27 3.38 3.61
C ASP A 233 -11.78 3.72 3.82
N ARG A 234 -10.94 3.52 2.79
CA ARG A 234 -9.49 3.70 2.88
C ARG A 234 -9.07 5.08 3.39
N ALA A 235 -9.79 6.13 3.00
CA ALA A 235 -9.56 7.50 3.45
C ALA A 235 -9.55 7.64 4.98
N GLN A 236 -10.43 6.91 5.67
CA GLN A 236 -10.53 6.96 7.14
C GLN A 236 -9.35 6.21 7.78
N LEU A 237 -8.95 5.08 7.19
CA LEU A 237 -7.88 4.23 7.69
C LEU A 237 -6.52 4.95 7.75
N TRP A 238 -6.22 5.84 6.81
CA TRP A 238 -4.97 6.61 6.81
C TRP A 238 -4.72 7.43 8.07
N SER A 239 -5.79 7.86 8.76
CA SER A 239 -5.68 8.59 10.02
C SER A 239 -5.50 7.69 11.24
N LEU A 240 -5.80 6.40 11.11
CA LEU A 240 -5.73 5.40 12.18
C LEU A 240 -4.42 4.61 12.14
N LEU A 241 -3.80 4.51 10.97
CA LEU A 241 -2.46 3.94 10.81
C LEU A 241 -1.41 4.97 11.20
N THR A 242 -0.43 4.55 11.99
CA THR A 242 0.66 5.42 12.45
C THR A 242 2.00 4.73 12.26
N GLY A 243 3.07 5.50 12.15
CA GLY A 243 4.43 4.94 12.17
C GLY A 243 4.76 4.09 10.93
N PRO A 244 5.65 3.08 11.06
CA PRO A 244 6.16 2.31 9.93
C PRO A 244 5.08 1.47 9.22
N GLU A 245 4.00 1.09 9.90
CA GLU A 245 2.90 0.36 9.30
C GLU A 245 2.21 1.19 8.21
N LEU A 246 1.99 2.49 8.46
CA LEU A 246 1.38 3.39 7.49
C LEU A 246 2.15 3.39 6.16
N ASP A 247 3.48 3.45 6.22
CA ASP A 247 4.33 3.47 5.03
C ASP A 247 4.18 2.17 4.22
N LEU A 248 4.15 1.02 4.89
CA LEU A 248 3.96 -0.30 4.25
C LEU A 248 2.58 -0.41 3.56
N TYR A 249 1.51 0.01 4.24
CA TYR A 249 0.17 0.01 3.65
C TYR A 249 0.08 0.97 2.47
N LEU A 250 0.66 2.17 2.58
CA LEU A 250 0.69 3.15 1.49
C LEU A 250 1.48 2.63 0.29
N GLU A 251 2.63 1.99 0.50
CA GLU A 251 3.45 1.41 -0.57
C GLU A 251 2.72 0.26 -1.29
N ALA A 252 2.17 -0.68 -0.52
CA ALA A 252 1.41 -1.80 -1.06
C ALA A 252 0.17 -1.30 -1.84
N THR A 253 -0.55 -0.34 -1.28
CA THR A 253 -1.74 0.23 -1.90
C THR A 253 -1.41 1.08 -3.13
N ALA A 254 -0.30 1.84 -3.12
CA ALA A 254 0.16 2.59 -4.29
C ALA A 254 0.49 1.64 -5.46
N THR A 255 1.14 0.52 -5.15
CA THR A 255 1.45 -0.53 -6.14
C THR A 255 0.17 -1.15 -6.70
N GLY A 256 -0.75 -1.61 -5.85
CA GLY A 256 -2.03 -2.18 -6.28
C GLY A 256 -2.89 -1.20 -7.08
N TRP A 257 -2.95 0.07 -6.66
CA TRP A 257 -3.64 1.14 -7.39
C TRP A 257 -3.06 1.33 -8.79
N LEU A 258 -1.72 1.38 -8.93
CA LEU A 258 -1.05 1.52 -10.23
C LEU A 258 -1.25 0.30 -11.15
N GLU A 259 -1.35 -0.91 -10.59
CA GLU A 259 -1.66 -2.11 -11.37
C GLU A 259 -3.08 -2.09 -11.93
N ILE A 260 -4.06 -1.68 -11.12
CA ILE A 260 -5.45 -1.49 -11.55
C ILE A 260 -5.50 -0.40 -12.64
N ALA A 261 -4.80 0.71 -12.42
CA ALA A 261 -4.71 1.83 -13.34
C ALA A 261 -4.16 1.41 -14.72
N ALA A 262 -3.08 0.62 -14.71
CA ALA A 262 -2.41 0.17 -15.91
C ALA A 262 -3.28 -0.73 -16.80
N ARG A 263 -4.31 -1.36 -16.23
CA ARG A 263 -5.31 -2.15 -16.95
C ARG A 263 -6.43 -1.30 -17.57
N GLY A 264 -6.42 0.03 -17.36
CA GLY A 264 -7.46 0.94 -17.84
C GLY A 264 -8.77 0.84 -17.06
N ALA A 265 -8.75 0.29 -15.84
CA ALA A 265 -9.93 0.19 -15.00
C ALA A 265 -10.27 1.55 -14.35
N LEU A 266 -11.54 1.75 -14.01
CA LEU A 266 -11.98 2.94 -13.27
C LEU A 266 -11.34 2.95 -11.88
N MET A 267 -10.70 4.06 -11.51
CA MET A 267 -10.01 4.22 -10.24
C MET A 267 -10.73 5.20 -9.34
N ALA A 268 -10.77 4.90 -8.05
CA ALA A 268 -11.04 5.92 -7.04
C ALA A 268 -9.87 6.92 -7.01
N CYS A 269 -10.17 8.21 -6.92
CA CYS A 269 -9.15 9.24 -6.75
C CYS A 269 -8.40 8.98 -5.43
N PRO A 270 -7.05 8.97 -5.45
CA PRO A 270 -6.28 8.73 -4.26
C PRO A 270 -6.41 9.89 -3.28
N GLU A 271 -6.47 9.59 -1.99
CA GLU A 271 -6.42 10.59 -0.93
C GLU A 271 -5.00 11.15 -0.80
N ALA A 272 -4.83 12.34 -0.21
CA ALA A 272 -3.52 13.01 -0.14
C ALA A 272 -2.35 12.15 0.40
N PRO A 273 -2.52 11.26 1.41
CA PRO A 273 -1.45 10.33 1.79
C PRO A 273 -1.10 9.33 0.68
N LEU A 274 -2.09 8.69 0.08
CA LEU A 274 -1.91 7.71 -1.00
C LEU A 274 -1.35 8.36 -2.28
N GLU A 275 -1.84 9.54 -2.63
CA GLU A 275 -1.35 10.30 -3.78
C GLU A 275 0.14 10.60 -3.66
N ARG A 276 0.58 11.09 -2.49
CA ARG A 276 2.00 11.32 -2.22
C ARG A 276 2.81 10.04 -2.34
N ALA A 277 2.32 8.93 -1.79
CA ALA A 277 2.96 7.63 -1.90
C ALA A 277 3.08 7.16 -3.36
N ILE A 278 2.04 7.33 -4.17
CA ILE A 278 2.06 7.00 -5.61
C ILE A 278 3.07 7.88 -6.34
N ILE A 279 3.07 9.21 -6.12
CA ILE A 279 3.98 10.15 -6.80
C ILE A 279 5.44 9.85 -6.44
N SER A 280 5.72 9.52 -5.18
CA SER A 280 7.06 9.15 -4.71
C SER A 280 7.48 7.73 -5.10
N SER A 281 6.55 6.89 -5.54
CA SER A 281 6.83 5.49 -5.86
C SER A 281 7.66 5.35 -7.15
N PRO A 282 8.76 4.56 -7.14
CA PRO A 282 9.48 4.20 -8.35
C PRO A 282 8.60 3.47 -9.38
N SER A 283 7.56 2.77 -8.92
CA SER A 283 6.62 2.01 -9.76
C SER A 283 5.80 2.90 -10.68
N LEU A 284 5.50 4.14 -10.28
CA LEU A 284 4.77 5.09 -11.12
C LEU A 284 5.51 5.34 -12.43
N ARG A 285 6.81 5.61 -12.35
CA ARG A 285 7.65 5.84 -13.53
C ARG A 285 7.67 4.61 -14.44
N LEU A 286 7.86 3.42 -13.86
CA LEU A 286 7.85 2.16 -14.60
C LEU A 286 6.52 1.97 -15.34
N VAL A 287 5.38 2.22 -14.70
CA VAL A 287 4.06 2.09 -15.32
C VAL A 287 3.86 3.12 -16.44
N LEU A 288 4.27 4.36 -16.24
CA LEU A 288 4.13 5.43 -17.23
C LEU A 288 5.02 5.23 -18.48
N GLU A 289 6.18 4.58 -18.32
CA GLU A 289 7.12 4.28 -19.41
C GLU A 289 6.82 2.94 -20.11
N ARG A 290 6.12 2.01 -19.45
CA ARG A 290 5.84 0.67 -19.96
C ARG A 290 4.96 0.67 -21.21
N SER A 291 5.49 0.14 -22.33
CA SER A 291 4.83 0.14 -23.65
C SER A 291 3.47 -0.56 -23.70
N SER A 292 3.23 -1.57 -22.85
CA SER A 292 1.95 -2.29 -22.80
C SER A 292 0.79 -1.48 -22.21
N VAL A 293 1.07 -0.37 -21.52
CA VAL A 293 0.04 0.54 -20.98
C VAL A 293 -0.34 1.54 -22.06
N THR A 294 -1.63 1.72 -22.35
CA THR A 294 -2.10 2.66 -23.38
C THR A 294 -1.81 4.11 -22.99
N VAL A 295 -1.74 5.02 -23.97
CA VAL A 295 -1.54 6.46 -23.72
C VAL A 295 -2.69 7.02 -22.89
N ASP A 296 -3.92 6.66 -23.22
CA ASP A 296 -5.12 7.00 -22.46
C ASP A 296 -5.03 6.60 -20.98
N ALA A 297 -4.63 5.35 -20.67
CA ALA A 297 -4.47 4.91 -19.28
C ALA A 297 -3.37 5.69 -18.53
N ARG A 298 -2.26 6.03 -19.21
CA ARG A 298 -1.20 6.88 -18.61
C ARG A 298 -1.70 8.29 -18.32
N LEU A 299 -2.48 8.88 -19.23
CA LEU A 299 -3.08 10.19 -19.03
C LEU A 299 -4.12 10.15 -17.90
N ALA A 300 -4.91 9.08 -17.80
CA ALA A 300 -5.86 8.88 -16.71
C ALA A 300 -5.16 8.76 -15.34
N ILE A 301 -4.02 8.07 -15.27
CA ILE A 301 -3.16 8.03 -14.07
C ILE A 301 -2.75 9.44 -13.65
N VAL A 302 -2.16 10.21 -14.58
CA VAL A 302 -1.72 11.58 -14.28
C VAL A 302 -2.90 12.49 -13.92
N HIS A 303 -4.05 12.30 -14.54
CA HIS A 303 -5.26 13.06 -14.25
C HIS A 303 -5.78 12.80 -12.83
N ALA A 304 -5.77 11.53 -12.38
CA ALA A 304 -6.20 11.14 -11.05
C ALA A 304 -5.27 11.66 -9.93
N LEU A 305 -4.00 11.93 -10.26
CA LEU A 305 -3.02 12.55 -9.36
C LEU A 305 -3.12 14.08 -9.47
N SER A 306 -3.98 14.66 -8.65
CA SER A 306 -4.20 16.11 -8.50
C SER A 306 -2.93 16.95 -8.31
N THR A 307 -1.95 16.45 -7.55
CA THR A 307 -0.70 17.14 -7.21
C THR A 307 0.49 16.70 -8.08
N PHE A 308 0.24 15.99 -9.18
CA PHE A 308 1.29 15.53 -10.09
C PHE A 308 2.14 16.71 -10.62
N PRO A 309 3.47 16.70 -10.46
CA PRO A 309 4.30 17.84 -10.88
C PRO A 309 4.41 17.99 -12.41
N GLU A 310 4.34 19.23 -12.89
CA GLU A 310 4.50 19.55 -14.32
C GLU A 310 5.85 19.05 -14.88
N GLU A 311 6.94 19.21 -14.14
CA GLU A 311 8.28 18.77 -14.57
C GLU A 311 8.37 17.25 -14.78
N MET A 312 7.70 16.47 -13.90
CA MET A 312 7.60 15.02 -14.07
C MET A 312 6.77 14.69 -15.32
N PHE A 313 5.71 15.44 -15.57
CA PHE A 313 4.85 15.25 -16.74
C PHE A 313 5.61 15.53 -18.03
N ILE A 314 6.37 16.63 -18.10
CA ILE A 314 7.23 16.98 -19.23
C ILE A 314 8.28 15.90 -19.47
N THR A 315 8.87 15.36 -18.41
CA THR A 315 9.86 14.28 -18.51
C THR A 315 9.26 13.02 -19.13
N TRP A 316 8.09 12.61 -18.66
CA TRP A 316 7.33 11.49 -19.24
C TRP A 316 6.95 11.77 -20.70
N LEU A 317 6.42 12.96 -20.99
CA LEU A 317 5.98 13.38 -22.32
C LEU A 317 7.13 13.36 -23.34
N LYS A 318 8.33 13.79 -22.94
CA LYS A 318 9.55 13.67 -23.75
C LYS A 318 9.84 12.21 -24.12
N GLY A 319 9.69 11.29 -23.17
CA GLY A 319 9.83 9.85 -23.40
C GLY A 319 8.76 9.32 -24.36
N LEU A 320 7.49 9.67 -24.13
CA LEU A 320 6.36 9.26 -24.95
C LEU A 320 6.52 9.66 -26.42
N LEU A 321 6.82 10.93 -26.67
CA LEU A 321 6.93 11.46 -28.04
C LEU A 321 8.16 10.92 -28.79
N ARG A 322 9.25 10.60 -28.07
CA ARG A 322 10.41 9.92 -28.66
C ARG A 322 10.11 8.46 -29.01
N GLY A 323 9.37 7.75 -28.16
CA GLY A 323 9.05 6.34 -28.36
C GLY A 323 7.89 6.09 -29.35
N THR A 324 7.02 7.09 -29.55
CA THR A 324 5.82 6.95 -30.37
C THR A 324 5.96 7.68 -31.70
N ARG A 325 5.74 6.96 -32.81
CA ARG A 325 5.85 7.51 -34.17
C ARG A 325 4.87 8.66 -34.41
N ALA A 326 3.62 8.51 -33.98
CA ALA A 326 2.58 9.53 -34.04
C ALA A 326 1.49 9.25 -32.98
N LEU A 327 0.99 10.29 -32.32
CA LEU A 327 -0.19 10.22 -31.46
C LEU A 327 -1.46 10.09 -32.30
N SER A 328 -2.44 9.36 -31.78
CA SER A 328 -3.79 9.41 -32.34
C SER A 328 -4.43 10.80 -32.07
N TYR A 329 -5.45 11.15 -32.85
CA TYR A 329 -6.19 12.39 -32.62
C TYR A 329 -6.78 12.44 -31.21
N ALA A 330 -7.36 11.33 -30.75
CA ALA A 330 -7.95 11.21 -29.43
C ALA A 330 -6.91 11.37 -28.31
N ASP A 331 -5.75 10.71 -28.43
CA ASP A 331 -4.67 10.83 -27.44
C ASP A 331 -4.13 12.26 -27.37
N SER A 332 -3.96 12.90 -28.54
CA SER A 332 -3.53 14.30 -28.63
C SER A 332 -4.53 15.24 -27.96
N GLU A 333 -5.83 15.05 -28.23
CA GLU A 333 -6.88 15.86 -27.61
C GLU A 333 -6.93 15.68 -26.08
N GLN A 334 -6.87 14.44 -25.58
CA GLN A 334 -6.85 14.16 -24.14
C GLN A 334 -5.62 14.74 -23.45
N LEU A 335 -4.45 14.62 -24.09
CA LEU A 335 -3.21 15.26 -23.63
C LEU A 335 -3.40 16.78 -23.50
N GLY A 336 -3.98 17.42 -24.51
CA GLY A 336 -4.27 18.86 -24.50
C GLY A 336 -5.25 19.27 -23.42
N LYS A 337 -6.35 18.50 -23.24
CA LYS A 337 -7.34 18.73 -22.17
C LYS A 337 -6.68 18.72 -20.80
N LEU A 338 -5.82 17.74 -20.53
CA LEU A 338 -5.11 17.62 -19.26
C LEU A 338 -4.18 18.83 -19.01
N VAL A 339 -3.36 19.19 -20.00
CA VAL A 339 -2.43 20.33 -19.92
C VAL A 339 -3.18 21.64 -19.70
N ALA A 340 -4.27 21.88 -20.46
CA ALA A 340 -5.10 23.06 -20.33
C ALA A 340 -5.79 23.13 -18.95
N TYR A 341 -6.36 22.02 -18.48
CA TYR A 341 -7.02 21.90 -17.18
C TYR A 341 -6.05 22.19 -16.02
N ARG A 342 -4.81 21.69 -16.10
CA ARG A 342 -3.77 21.90 -15.09
C ARG A 342 -3.04 23.25 -15.21
N ARG A 343 -3.31 24.03 -16.28
CA ARG A 343 -2.60 25.28 -16.60
C ARG A 343 -1.08 25.09 -16.71
N TRP A 344 -0.64 23.97 -17.27
CA TRP A 344 0.79 23.65 -17.42
C TRP A 344 1.41 24.37 -18.62
N GLU A 345 1.90 25.59 -18.37
CA GLU A 345 2.48 26.47 -19.40
C GLU A 345 3.76 25.91 -20.03
N ASN A 346 4.65 25.31 -19.23
CA ASN A 346 5.90 24.73 -19.73
C ASN A 346 5.62 23.50 -20.60
N ALA A 347 4.62 22.70 -20.24
CA ALA A 347 4.19 21.57 -21.05
C ALA A 347 3.57 22.03 -22.38
N ALA A 348 2.72 23.06 -22.36
CA ALA A 348 2.16 23.66 -23.57
C ALA A 348 3.27 24.22 -24.48
N LYS A 349 4.25 24.93 -23.90
CA LYS A 349 5.43 25.43 -24.62
C LYS A 349 6.23 24.29 -25.25
N TYR A 350 6.51 23.23 -24.49
CA TYR A 350 7.20 22.06 -25.01
C TYR A 350 6.47 21.41 -26.20
N LEU A 351 5.14 21.26 -26.13
CA LEU A 351 4.34 20.75 -27.25
C LEU A 351 4.42 21.67 -28.49
N SER A 352 4.47 22.99 -28.29
CA SER A 352 4.65 23.94 -29.39
C SER A 352 6.04 23.82 -30.06
N GLU A 353 7.08 23.53 -29.29
CA GLU A 353 8.43 23.25 -29.81
C GLU A 353 8.45 21.94 -30.62
N GLN A 354 7.70 20.92 -30.19
CA GLN A 354 7.55 19.67 -30.95
C GLN A 354 6.82 19.89 -32.28
N LEU A 355 5.75 20.71 -32.28
CA LEU A 355 5.06 21.09 -33.50
C LEU A 355 5.99 21.84 -34.48
N ALA A 356 6.80 22.78 -33.97
CA ALA A 356 7.80 23.48 -34.75
C ALA A 356 8.85 22.52 -35.35
N GLY A 357 9.16 21.42 -34.65
CA GLY A 357 9.98 20.30 -35.12
C GLY A 357 9.27 19.29 -36.03
N CYS A 358 8.14 19.67 -36.64
CA CYS A 358 7.33 18.86 -37.57
C CYS A 358 6.52 17.70 -36.94
N ARG A 359 6.30 17.66 -35.63
CA ARG A 359 5.35 16.72 -34.99
C ARG A 359 3.92 17.26 -35.07
N THR A 360 3.29 17.12 -36.25
CA THR A 360 1.95 17.67 -36.51
C THR A 360 0.82 16.95 -35.76
N ASP A 361 1.07 15.72 -35.29
CA ASP A 361 0.17 14.89 -34.49
C ASP A 361 -0.21 15.51 -33.13
N VAL A 362 0.59 16.46 -32.62
CA VAL A 362 0.29 17.16 -31.36
C VAL A 362 -0.69 18.33 -31.51
N MET A 363 -1.00 18.73 -32.75
CA MET A 363 -1.84 19.90 -33.05
C MET A 363 -3.24 19.85 -32.42
N PRO A 364 -4.00 18.73 -32.45
CA PRO A 364 -5.32 18.65 -31.82
C PRO A 364 -5.31 19.07 -30.35
N GLY A 365 -4.39 18.51 -29.55
CA GLY A 365 -4.21 18.89 -28.16
C GLY A 365 -3.73 20.31 -27.96
N LEU A 366 -2.73 20.73 -28.75
CA LEU A 366 -2.11 22.05 -28.60
C LEU A 366 -3.10 23.21 -28.83
N ARG A 367 -4.11 23.02 -29.69
CA ARG A 367 -5.19 23.99 -29.89
C ARG A 367 -6.00 24.24 -28.62
N LEU A 368 -6.19 23.22 -27.78
CA LEU A 368 -6.86 23.35 -26.49
C LEU A 368 -6.01 24.10 -25.46
N CYS A 369 -4.69 24.09 -25.65
CA CYS A 369 -3.73 24.81 -24.81
C CYS A 369 -3.41 26.22 -25.32
N ALA A 370 -4.16 26.75 -26.31
CA ALA A 370 -3.84 28.04 -26.92
C ALA A 370 -3.67 29.15 -25.87
N ASP A 371 -4.56 29.24 -24.89
CA ASP A 371 -4.52 30.31 -23.88
C ASP A 371 -3.28 30.27 -22.97
N LEU A 372 -2.53 29.16 -22.96
CA LEU A 372 -1.26 29.01 -22.25
C LEU A 372 -0.05 29.48 -23.07
N LEU A 373 -0.26 29.90 -24.32
CA LEU A 373 0.80 30.26 -25.25
C LEU A 373 0.73 31.75 -25.64
N GLY A 374 1.91 32.36 -25.75
CA GLY A 374 2.05 33.71 -26.27
C GLY A 374 1.49 33.85 -27.68
N LEU A 375 0.95 35.05 -27.98
CA LEU A 375 0.31 35.38 -29.25
C LEU A 375 1.20 35.07 -30.47
N PHE A 376 2.49 35.41 -30.40
CA PHE A 376 3.45 35.14 -31.47
C PHE A 376 3.57 33.63 -31.77
N THR A 377 3.75 32.79 -30.76
CA THR A 377 3.84 31.32 -30.92
C THR A 377 2.57 30.76 -31.54
N ARG A 378 1.41 31.21 -31.04
CA ARG A 378 0.11 30.77 -31.55
C ARG A 378 -0.08 31.11 -33.02
N TRP A 379 0.30 32.32 -33.42
CA TRP A 379 0.17 32.82 -34.78
C TRP A 379 1.17 32.14 -35.72
N LYS A 380 2.46 32.13 -35.36
CA LYS A 380 3.54 31.54 -36.16
C LYS A 380 3.27 30.07 -36.48
N LEU A 381 2.77 29.31 -35.51
CA LEU A 381 2.54 27.87 -35.65
C LEU A 381 1.11 27.52 -36.11
N GLY A 382 0.25 28.52 -36.35
CA GLY A 382 -1.14 28.29 -36.79
C GLY A 382 -2.01 27.55 -35.76
N ILE A 383 -1.68 27.66 -34.47
CA ILE A 383 -2.42 27.03 -33.36
C ILE A 383 -3.78 27.73 -33.19
N SER A 384 -3.78 29.06 -33.24
CA SER A 384 -5.00 29.88 -33.25
C SER A 384 -4.84 31.01 -34.26
N LYS A 385 -5.95 31.56 -34.76
CA LYS A 385 -5.94 32.71 -35.67
C LYS A 385 -6.13 33.99 -34.86
N PRO A 386 -5.12 34.87 -34.74
CA PRO A 386 -5.30 36.20 -34.17
C PRO A 386 -6.28 37.01 -35.00
N SER A 387 -7.06 37.85 -34.33
CA SER A 387 -7.84 38.91 -34.97
C SER A 387 -6.90 39.96 -35.58
N VAL A 388 -7.41 40.71 -36.57
CA VAL A 388 -6.65 41.81 -37.20
C VAL A 388 -6.19 42.83 -36.16
N ALA A 389 -7.01 43.15 -35.15
CA ALA A 389 -6.64 44.07 -34.08
C ALA A 389 -5.44 43.55 -33.27
N GLU A 390 -5.49 42.30 -32.83
CA GLU A 390 -4.38 41.67 -32.08
C GLU A 390 -3.07 41.65 -32.88
N LYS A 391 -3.15 41.45 -34.21
CA LYS A 391 -1.97 41.50 -35.09
C LYS A 391 -1.33 42.88 -35.11
N TRP A 392 -2.15 43.94 -35.20
CA TRP A 392 -1.68 45.32 -35.18
C TRP A 392 -1.12 45.73 -33.83
N ASP A 393 -1.77 45.33 -32.73
CA ASP A 393 -1.30 45.62 -31.38
C ASP A 393 0.04 44.90 -31.10
N ALA A 394 0.20 43.67 -31.58
CA ALA A 394 1.47 42.93 -31.50
C ALA A 394 2.59 43.60 -32.29
N PHE A 395 2.29 44.07 -33.51
CA PHE A 395 3.27 44.81 -34.30
C PHE A 395 3.66 46.14 -33.65
N GLU A 396 2.68 46.90 -33.12
CA GLU A 396 2.94 48.15 -32.41
C GLU A 396 3.85 47.90 -31.19
N LYS A 397 3.56 46.88 -30.40
CA LYS A 397 4.38 46.52 -29.22
C LYS A 397 5.80 46.17 -29.62
N GLU A 398 6.00 45.35 -30.66
CA GLU A 398 7.33 44.99 -31.14
C GLU A 398 8.11 46.23 -31.64
N ALA A 399 7.43 47.17 -32.30
CA ALA A 399 8.04 48.42 -32.74
C ALA A 399 8.48 49.30 -31.54
N GLN A 400 7.67 49.36 -30.49
CA GLN A 400 8.00 50.07 -29.25
C GLN A 400 9.22 49.44 -28.56
N ASP A 401 9.30 48.10 -28.50
CA ASP A 401 10.39 47.38 -27.86
C ASP A 401 11.72 47.55 -28.63
N LEU A 402 11.69 47.50 -29.97
CA LEU A 402 12.88 47.65 -30.81
C LEU A 402 13.35 49.11 -30.94
N TYR A 403 12.42 50.08 -30.87
CA TYR A 403 12.69 51.51 -31.03
C TYR A 403 12.03 52.34 -29.91
N PRO A 404 12.56 52.27 -28.67
CA PRO A 404 11.91 52.84 -27.49
C PRO A 404 11.81 54.37 -27.49
N SER A 405 12.68 55.08 -28.23
CA SER A 405 12.62 56.55 -28.37
C SER A 405 11.54 57.03 -29.35
N GLY A 406 10.94 56.12 -30.12
CA GLY A 406 9.87 56.42 -31.07
C GLY A 406 10.22 56.12 -32.53
N PRO A 407 9.28 56.40 -33.46
CA PRO A 407 9.38 56.01 -34.87
C PRO A 407 10.45 56.73 -35.69
N ASP A 408 11.00 57.84 -35.20
CA ASP A 408 12.12 58.58 -35.80
C ASP A 408 13.50 58.11 -35.32
N ALA A 409 13.56 57.11 -34.43
CA ALA A 409 14.80 56.51 -33.98
C ALA A 409 15.66 56.05 -35.17
N SER A 410 16.94 56.45 -35.19
CA SER A 410 17.87 56.13 -36.27
C SER A 410 17.33 56.44 -37.67
N GLU A 411 16.56 57.53 -37.78
CA GLU A 411 15.91 57.98 -39.01
C GLU A 411 14.99 56.91 -39.63
N LEU A 412 14.45 55.98 -38.83
CA LEU A 412 13.63 54.86 -39.29
C LEU A 412 12.47 55.33 -40.18
N TRP A 413 11.70 56.31 -39.72
CA TRP A 413 10.53 56.82 -40.43
C TRP A 413 10.87 57.41 -41.81
N SER A 414 11.93 58.21 -41.91
CA SER A 414 12.37 58.81 -43.18
C SER A 414 13.00 57.76 -44.11
N ARG A 415 13.77 56.81 -43.56
CA ARG A 415 14.35 55.68 -44.31
C ARG A 415 13.26 54.76 -44.89
N ALA A 416 12.10 54.67 -44.23
CA ALA A 416 10.93 53.97 -44.73
C ALA A 416 10.12 54.78 -45.77
N GLY A 417 10.51 56.02 -46.09
CA GLY A 417 9.81 56.87 -47.06
C GLY A 417 8.72 57.76 -46.46
N GLY A 418 8.65 57.85 -45.13
CA GLY A 418 7.83 58.84 -44.41
C GLY A 418 8.49 60.21 -44.32
N LYS A 419 7.73 61.22 -43.88
CA LYS A 419 8.30 62.52 -43.48
C LYS A 419 8.23 62.65 -41.97
N ASN A 420 9.33 63.02 -41.32
CA ASN A 420 9.35 63.20 -39.85
C ASN A 420 8.38 64.29 -39.37
N ALA A 421 8.00 65.22 -40.25
CA ALA A 421 6.96 66.22 -39.97
C ALA A 421 5.56 65.61 -39.76
N ASP A 422 5.32 64.39 -40.26
CA ASP A 422 4.05 63.67 -40.11
C ASP A 422 3.97 62.92 -38.76
N LEU A 423 5.07 62.90 -37.99
CA LEU A 423 5.13 62.26 -36.68
C LEU A 423 4.67 63.20 -35.55
N PRO A 424 4.10 62.65 -34.46
CA PRO A 424 3.76 63.46 -33.29
C PRO A 424 4.99 64.09 -32.64
N GLY A 425 4.78 65.25 -32.02
CA GLY A 425 5.84 66.07 -31.44
C GLY A 425 6.70 65.35 -30.38
N LEU A 426 7.96 65.78 -30.27
CA LEU A 426 9.00 65.20 -29.42
C LEU A 426 8.72 65.25 -27.90
N LEU A 427 7.68 65.96 -27.47
CA LEU A 427 7.26 66.04 -26.06
C LEU A 427 6.43 64.81 -25.62
N GLN A 428 6.01 63.95 -26.56
CA GLN A 428 5.30 62.71 -26.27
C GLN A 428 6.26 61.54 -26.02
N THR A 429 5.81 60.53 -25.27
CA THR A 429 6.59 59.31 -25.05
C THR A 429 6.71 58.50 -26.36
N GLY A 430 7.79 57.72 -26.49
CA GLY A 430 7.99 56.85 -27.66
C GLY A 430 6.80 55.93 -27.94
N ALA A 431 6.17 55.38 -26.89
CA ALA A 431 4.98 54.55 -27.01
C ALA A 431 3.78 55.30 -27.61
N THR A 432 3.45 56.50 -27.12
CA THR A 432 2.35 57.33 -27.66
C THR A 432 2.63 57.74 -29.11
N ARG A 433 3.90 58.03 -29.43
CA ARG A 433 4.34 58.36 -30.79
C ARG A 433 4.17 57.17 -31.72
N TRP A 434 4.55 55.96 -31.28
CA TRP A 434 4.33 54.71 -32.01
C TRP A 434 2.85 54.43 -32.23
N HIS A 435 2.01 54.57 -31.19
CA HIS A 435 0.56 54.36 -31.31
C HIS A 435 -0.07 55.24 -32.39
N THR A 436 0.26 56.53 -32.38
CA THR A 436 -0.26 57.49 -33.37
C THR A 436 0.27 57.20 -34.77
N ALA A 437 1.56 56.87 -34.88
CA ALA A 437 2.21 56.52 -36.13
C ALA A 437 1.61 55.25 -36.76
N ILE A 438 1.45 54.17 -35.98
CA ILE A 438 0.82 52.92 -36.44
C ILE A 438 -0.64 53.14 -36.82
N ASN A 439 -1.41 53.92 -36.06
CA ASN A 439 -2.77 54.28 -36.45
C ASN A 439 -2.81 55.03 -37.78
N SER A 440 -1.90 55.98 -38.02
CA SER A 440 -1.79 56.66 -39.32
C SER A 440 -1.56 55.66 -40.46
N ILE A 441 -0.67 54.68 -40.27
CA ILE A 441 -0.41 53.61 -41.25
C ILE A 441 -1.66 52.75 -41.48
N ARG A 442 -2.40 52.39 -40.44
CA ARG A 442 -3.65 51.60 -40.52
C ARG A 442 -4.73 52.28 -41.36
N TYR A 443 -4.74 53.61 -41.42
CA TYR A 443 -5.67 54.42 -42.20
C TYR A 443 -5.08 54.91 -43.54
N GLY A 444 -4.01 54.29 -44.04
CA GLY A 444 -3.45 54.57 -45.37
C GLY A 444 -2.38 55.67 -45.42
N GLY A 445 -1.85 56.07 -44.26
CA GLY A 445 -0.73 57.01 -44.14
C GLY A 445 0.58 56.50 -44.75
N ARG A 446 1.56 57.41 -44.86
CA ARG A 446 2.93 57.11 -45.34
C ARG A 446 3.94 57.26 -44.20
N PRO A 447 4.94 56.36 -44.10
CA PRO A 447 5.20 55.20 -44.94
C PRO A 447 4.15 54.10 -44.72
N ASN A 448 3.89 53.24 -45.69
CA ASN A 448 2.95 52.13 -45.47
C ASN A 448 3.61 51.00 -44.66
N ALA A 449 2.80 50.07 -44.13
CA ALA A 449 3.31 48.98 -43.28
C ALA A 449 4.39 48.13 -43.96
N ARG A 450 4.27 47.88 -45.26
CA ARG A 450 5.28 47.13 -46.04
C ARG A 450 6.61 47.89 -46.08
N GLU A 451 6.57 49.19 -46.33
CA GLU A 451 7.76 50.05 -46.40
C GLU A 451 8.46 50.15 -45.03
N LEU A 452 7.68 50.34 -43.96
CA LEU A 452 8.19 50.38 -42.60
C LEU A 452 8.81 49.04 -42.19
N LEU A 453 8.09 47.92 -42.35
CA LEU A 453 8.59 46.58 -42.01
C LEU A 453 9.82 46.19 -42.82
N ALA A 454 9.93 46.63 -44.09
CA ALA A 454 11.13 46.37 -44.90
C ALA A 454 12.40 47.00 -44.30
N VAL A 455 12.29 48.20 -43.73
CA VAL A 455 13.41 48.87 -43.06
C VAL A 455 13.67 48.24 -41.68
N MET A 456 12.63 47.97 -40.89
CA MET A 456 12.78 47.30 -39.59
C MET A 456 13.42 45.90 -39.72
N CYS A 457 13.05 45.13 -40.75
CA CYS A 457 13.67 43.84 -41.06
C CYS A 457 15.15 43.97 -41.50
N ARG A 458 15.58 45.10 -42.07
CA ARG A 458 17.00 45.36 -42.37
C ARG A 458 17.78 45.70 -41.11
N ASP A 459 17.19 46.49 -40.22
CA ASP A 459 17.81 46.88 -38.95
C ASP A 459 17.91 45.67 -37.99
N PHE A 460 16.92 44.78 -38.03
CA PHE A 460 16.81 43.60 -37.17
C PHE A 460 16.61 42.30 -37.99
N PRO A 461 17.63 41.84 -38.74
CA PRO A 461 17.50 40.73 -39.68
C PRO A 461 17.16 39.38 -39.03
N LEU A 462 17.51 39.20 -37.75
CA LEU A 462 17.24 37.97 -36.99
C LEU A 462 15.86 37.98 -36.33
N ASN A 463 15.13 39.10 -36.31
CA ASN A 463 13.84 39.18 -35.64
C ASN A 463 12.78 38.37 -36.42
N GLU A 464 12.25 37.32 -35.79
CA GLU A 464 11.24 36.46 -36.40
C GLU A 464 9.84 37.09 -36.39
N GLN A 465 9.54 37.96 -35.43
CA GLN A 465 8.25 38.64 -35.32
C GLN A 465 8.05 39.60 -36.49
N LEU A 466 9.06 40.42 -36.78
CA LEU A 466 9.02 41.34 -37.94
C LEU A 466 8.83 40.59 -39.26
N ARG A 467 9.48 39.42 -39.42
CA ARG A 467 9.31 38.57 -40.62
C ARG A 467 7.90 37.98 -40.71
N LEU A 468 7.33 37.57 -39.59
CA LEU A 468 5.93 37.14 -39.52
C LEU A 468 4.99 38.28 -39.95
N TYR A 469 5.16 39.49 -39.43
CA TYR A 469 4.35 40.65 -39.79
C TYR A 469 4.52 41.04 -41.27
N ALA A 470 5.74 40.98 -41.78
CA ALA A 470 6.08 41.30 -43.18
C ALA A 470 5.57 40.28 -44.20
N SER A 471 5.07 39.13 -43.74
CA SER A 471 4.47 38.09 -44.59
C SER A 471 2.95 37.96 -44.40
N ASP A 472 2.36 38.67 -43.44
CA ASP A 472 0.93 38.55 -43.12
C ASP A 472 0.09 39.55 -43.92
N PRO A 473 -0.92 39.07 -44.68
CA PRO A 473 -1.74 39.96 -45.50
C PRO A 473 -2.55 40.97 -44.67
N ASP A 474 -2.98 40.66 -43.44
CA ASP A 474 -3.81 41.57 -42.64
C ASP A 474 -3.05 42.83 -42.19
N ILE A 475 -1.71 42.77 -42.14
CA ILE A 475 -0.82 43.91 -41.88
C ILE A 475 -0.44 44.63 -43.17
N LEU A 476 -0.28 43.91 -44.28
CA LEU A 476 0.19 44.46 -45.55
C LEU A 476 -0.91 45.01 -46.46
N VAL A 477 -2.18 44.69 -46.19
CA VAL A 477 -3.33 45.13 -46.99
C VAL A 477 -3.51 46.65 -46.87
N ARG A 478 -3.58 47.31 -48.01
CA ARG A 478 -4.09 48.68 -48.13
C ARG A 478 -5.59 48.63 -47.92
N ARG A 479 -6.10 49.24 -46.86
CA ARG A 479 -7.53 49.60 -46.79
C ARG A 479 -7.78 50.88 -47.56
#